data_AF-A0A8C1HDG8-F1
#
_entry.id   AF-A0A8C1HDG8-F1
#
_cell.length_a   1.000
_cell.length_b   1.000
_cell.length_c   1.000
_cell.angle_alpha   90.00
_cell.angle_beta   90.00
_cell.angle_gamma   90.00
#
_symmetry.space_group_name_H-M   'P 1'
#
loop_
_entity.id
_entity.type
_entity.pdbx_description
1 polymer ?
#
loop_
_entity_poly.entity_id
_entity_poly.type
_entity_poly.pdbx_seq_one_letter_code
_entity_poly.pdbx_strand_id
1 'polypeptide(L)'
;MATCDDASTCKRFATSKGYWTDLYAQYFVRQIGERKAPEINRGYYGRVRGMNLLIDAFLKKTQCYCQVVNLGAGLDTTFWRLKDENIMPKKFFEVDFPMIVARKIHHIKTKPPLSKPLIETHSTDSLLLDGHSLDSDRYCIIGADLRDLPALEEKLKKFQINPELPTLFLSECVLVYMTPEKSSKLLNWVADTFPTAMFINYEQVNMNDRFGQIMIENLQRRQCNLAGVDVCQSLDSQKERFLSAGWESVNALDMMTVYSMLPWEDVARIERLEFLDEKELLHQLLQHYCICWAVKDKLSLGEASI
;
A
#
# COMPACT_ATOMS: atom_id res chain seq x y z
N MET A 1 -1.22 -14.56 -4.02
CA MET A 1 -0.52 -14.59 -5.31
C MET A 1 -1.37 -13.96 -6.40
N ALA A 2 -2.54 -14.52 -6.75
CA ALA A 2 -3.40 -13.98 -7.81
C ALA A 2 -3.78 -12.49 -7.62
N THR A 3 -4.01 -12.07 -6.38
CA THR A 3 -4.34 -10.67 -6.03
C THR A 3 -3.20 -9.69 -6.31
N CYS A 4 -1.94 -10.12 -6.15
CA CYS A 4 -0.76 -9.33 -6.51
C CYS A 4 -0.70 -9.13 -8.03
N ASP A 5 -0.98 -10.18 -8.81
CA ASP A 5 -0.96 -10.10 -10.28
C ASP A 5 -2.09 -9.23 -10.83
N ASP A 6 -3.30 -9.35 -10.27
CA ASP A 6 -4.45 -8.52 -10.66
C ASP A 6 -4.20 -7.04 -10.36
N ALA A 7 -3.73 -6.71 -9.15
CA ALA A 7 -3.40 -5.35 -8.78
C ALA A 7 -2.28 -4.76 -9.65
N SER A 8 -1.21 -5.53 -9.89
CA SER A 8 -0.08 -5.08 -10.69
C SER A 8 -0.48 -4.87 -12.17
N THR A 9 -1.35 -5.74 -12.71
CA THR A 9 -1.86 -5.61 -14.08
C THR A 9 -2.79 -4.40 -14.21
N CYS A 10 -3.67 -4.16 -13.23
CA CYS A 10 -4.55 -2.97 -13.25
C CYS A 10 -3.75 -1.67 -13.13
N LYS A 11 -2.75 -1.60 -12.22
CA LYS A 11 -1.82 -0.46 -12.13
C LYS A 11 -1.04 -0.27 -13.44
N ARG A 12 -0.55 -1.36 -14.06
CA ARG A 12 0.15 -1.31 -15.34
C ARG A 12 -0.75 -0.83 -16.49
N PHE A 13 -2.01 -1.26 -16.52
CA PHE A 13 -2.97 -0.82 -17.52
C PHE A 13 -3.26 0.68 -17.39
N ALA A 14 -3.59 1.16 -16.19
CA ALA A 14 -3.91 2.56 -15.95
C ALA A 14 -2.71 3.50 -16.23
N THR A 15 -1.48 3.10 -15.89
CA THR A 15 -0.27 3.87 -16.24
C THR A 15 -0.04 3.93 -17.75
N SER A 16 -0.33 2.85 -18.50
CA SER A 16 -0.24 2.86 -19.96
C SER A 16 -1.27 3.80 -20.63
N LYS A 17 -2.36 4.12 -19.93
CA LYS A 17 -3.38 5.09 -20.34
C LYS A 17 -3.08 6.51 -19.88
N GLY A 18 -2.03 6.73 -19.10
CA GLY A 18 -1.64 8.06 -18.63
C GLY A 18 -2.37 8.56 -17.39
N TYR A 19 -3.01 7.67 -16.60
CA TYR A 19 -3.64 8.09 -15.34
C TYR A 19 -2.62 8.66 -14.35
N TRP A 20 -1.45 8.02 -14.23
CA TRP A 20 -0.27 8.57 -13.56
C TRP A 20 1.00 8.05 -14.23
N THR A 21 2.13 8.66 -13.93
CA THR A 21 3.44 8.24 -14.42
C THR A 21 4.06 7.24 -13.45
N ASP A 22 4.44 6.07 -13.98
CA ASP A 22 5.25 5.07 -13.28
C ASP A 22 6.23 4.46 -14.30
N LEU A 23 7.51 4.81 -14.15
CA LEU A 23 8.58 4.37 -15.05
C LEU A 23 9.02 2.92 -14.79
N TYR A 24 8.58 2.34 -13.67
CA TYR A 24 9.13 1.11 -13.11
C TYR A 24 8.17 -0.08 -13.20
N ALA A 25 6.85 0.14 -13.15
CA ALA A 25 5.84 -0.93 -13.20
C ALA A 25 6.02 -1.87 -14.40
N GLN A 26 6.54 -1.35 -15.52
CA GLN A 26 6.82 -2.11 -16.73
C GLN A 26 7.87 -3.23 -16.56
N TYR A 27 8.76 -3.09 -15.59
CA TYR A 27 9.79 -4.09 -15.33
C TYR A 27 9.29 -5.26 -14.48
N PHE A 28 8.17 -5.05 -13.77
CA PHE A 28 7.50 -6.05 -12.95
C PHE A 28 6.34 -6.74 -13.68
N VAL A 29 5.64 -6.00 -14.54
CA VAL A 29 4.51 -6.52 -15.33
C VAL A 29 4.77 -6.25 -16.81
N ARG A 30 5.17 -7.28 -17.53
CA ARG A 30 5.57 -7.17 -18.95
C ARG A 30 4.41 -6.82 -19.87
N GLN A 31 3.25 -7.45 -19.66
CA GLN A 31 2.07 -7.23 -20.49
C GLN A 31 1.16 -6.19 -19.85
N ILE A 32 0.63 -5.27 -20.65
CA ILE A 32 -0.34 -4.27 -20.20
C ILE A 32 -1.64 -4.94 -19.71
N GLY A 33 -1.92 -6.15 -20.21
CA GLY A 33 -3.13 -6.91 -19.88
C GLY A 33 -4.32 -6.52 -20.75
N GLU A 34 -5.47 -7.14 -20.47
CA GLU A 34 -6.73 -6.84 -21.14
C GLU A 34 -7.27 -5.47 -20.74
N ARG A 35 -8.14 -4.91 -21.60
CA ARG A 35 -8.80 -3.63 -21.34
C ARG A 35 -9.56 -3.68 -20.02
N LYS A 36 -9.25 -2.74 -19.13
CA LYS A 36 -10.01 -2.49 -17.91
C LYS A 36 -11.08 -1.43 -18.16
N ALA A 37 -12.21 -1.56 -17.49
CA ALA A 37 -13.29 -0.57 -17.58
C ALA A 37 -12.83 0.78 -16.99
N PRO A 38 -13.28 1.93 -17.51
CA PRO A 38 -12.79 3.26 -17.09
C PRO A 38 -12.94 3.51 -15.59
N GLU A 39 -14.02 3.05 -14.97
CA GLU A 39 -14.28 3.16 -13.54
C GLU A 39 -13.24 2.42 -12.69
N ILE A 40 -12.70 1.30 -13.20
CA ILE A 40 -11.61 0.57 -12.54
C ILE A 40 -10.33 1.41 -12.58
N ASN A 41 -9.99 1.98 -13.74
CA ASN A 41 -8.77 2.80 -13.87
C ASN A 41 -8.86 4.08 -13.02
N ARG A 42 -10.02 4.74 -13.00
CA ARG A 42 -10.29 5.89 -12.12
C ARG A 42 -10.22 5.51 -10.64
N GLY A 43 -10.74 4.34 -10.27
CA GLY A 43 -10.61 3.78 -8.92
C GLY A 43 -9.16 3.56 -8.50
N TYR A 44 -8.35 2.91 -9.35
CA TYR A 44 -6.92 2.73 -9.11
C TYR A 44 -6.15 4.05 -9.04
N TYR A 45 -6.53 5.03 -9.85
CA TYR A 45 -5.94 6.37 -9.78
C TYR A 45 -6.27 7.05 -8.43
N GLY A 46 -7.53 7.02 -7.99
CA GLY A 46 -7.92 7.54 -6.67
C GLY A 46 -7.16 6.85 -5.53
N ARG A 47 -7.05 5.52 -5.58
CA ARG A 47 -6.24 4.69 -4.66
C ARG A 47 -4.79 5.15 -4.60
N VAL A 48 -4.10 5.19 -5.74
CA VAL A 48 -2.67 5.54 -5.81
C VAL A 48 -2.43 6.99 -5.38
N ARG A 49 -3.28 7.92 -5.79
CA ARG A 49 -3.16 9.33 -5.37
C ARG A 49 -3.41 9.50 -3.88
N GLY A 50 -4.44 8.87 -3.32
CA GLY A 50 -4.73 8.92 -1.88
C GLY A 50 -3.57 8.38 -1.04
N MET A 51 -3.04 7.21 -1.41
CA MET A 51 -1.87 6.62 -0.74
C MET A 51 -0.65 7.56 -0.82
N ASN A 52 -0.33 8.08 -2.02
CA ASN A 52 0.82 8.96 -2.21
C ASN A 52 0.71 10.25 -1.41
N LEU A 53 -0.47 10.88 -1.35
CA LEU A 53 -0.67 12.12 -0.58
C LEU A 53 -0.33 11.94 0.90
N LEU A 54 -0.77 10.83 1.51
CA LEU A 54 -0.49 10.52 2.91
C LEU A 54 0.98 10.13 3.13
N ILE A 55 1.59 9.36 2.22
CA ILE A 55 3.02 9.02 2.26
C ILE A 55 3.86 10.30 2.21
N ASP A 56 3.58 11.18 1.25
CA ASP A 56 4.33 12.41 1.04
C ASP A 56 4.14 13.38 2.21
N ALA A 57 2.94 13.45 2.80
CA ALA A 57 2.66 14.23 4.00
C ALA A 57 3.49 13.75 5.21
N PHE A 58 3.54 12.44 5.45
CA PHE A 58 4.35 11.86 6.52
C PHE A 58 5.85 12.11 6.32
N LEU A 59 6.36 11.87 5.10
CA LEU A 59 7.76 12.15 4.76
C LEU A 59 8.11 13.62 4.95
N LYS A 60 7.21 14.53 4.58
CA LYS A 60 7.38 15.97 4.78
C LYS A 60 7.44 16.34 6.27
N LYS A 61 6.53 15.80 7.08
CA LYS A 61 6.46 16.07 8.53
C LYS A 61 7.71 15.57 9.27
N THR A 62 8.21 14.41 8.88
CA THR A 62 9.41 13.79 9.46
C THR A 62 10.71 14.28 8.81
N GLN A 63 10.65 15.17 7.82
CA GLN A 63 11.80 15.62 7.03
C GLN A 63 12.62 14.47 6.45
N CYS A 64 11.93 13.39 6.02
CA CYS A 64 12.49 12.12 5.57
C CYS A 64 13.36 11.39 6.61
N TYR A 65 13.42 11.87 7.86
CA TYR A 65 14.08 11.21 8.99
C TYR A 65 13.14 10.18 9.62
N CYS A 66 12.74 9.19 8.83
CA CYS A 66 11.76 8.19 9.21
C CYS A 66 12.03 6.86 8.51
N GLN A 67 11.25 5.84 8.83
CA GLN A 67 11.19 4.58 8.12
C GLN A 67 9.83 4.41 7.44
N VAL A 68 9.80 3.59 6.39
CA VAL A 68 8.54 3.15 5.76
C VAL A 68 8.53 1.64 5.69
N VAL A 69 7.41 1.01 6.04
CA VAL A 69 7.20 -0.45 5.99
C VAL A 69 5.94 -0.74 5.17
N ASN A 70 6.10 -1.24 3.95
CA ASN A 70 5.01 -1.66 3.09
C ASN A 70 4.69 -3.15 3.31
N LEU A 71 3.57 -3.41 3.98
CA LEU A 71 3.09 -4.75 4.34
C LEU A 71 2.23 -5.31 3.21
N GLY A 72 2.61 -6.45 2.66
CA GLY A 72 1.98 -7.01 1.46
C GLY A 72 2.28 -6.18 0.21
N ALA A 73 3.54 -5.76 0.06
CA ALA A 73 3.96 -4.79 -0.94
C ALA A 73 3.77 -5.25 -2.39
N GLY A 74 3.60 -6.55 -2.65
CA GLY A 74 3.43 -7.08 -3.99
C GLY A 74 4.58 -6.69 -4.92
N LEU A 75 4.24 -6.05 -6.04
CA LEU A 75 5.20 -5.49 -7.00
C LEU A 75 5.18 -3.95 -7.01
N ASP A 76 4.88 -3.34 -5.85
CA ASP A 76 4.78 -1.89 -5.70
C ASP A 76 6.08 -1.17 -6.09
N THR A 77 5.96 0.06 -6.58
CA THR A 77 7.06 0.83 -7.16
C THR A 77 7.40 2.10 -6.37
N THR A 78 6.79 2.28 -5.19
CA THR A 78 6.91 3.51 -4.39
C THR A 78 8.35 3.85 -4.04
N PHE A 79 9.20 2.87 -3.71
CA PHE A 79 10.61 3.13 -3.43
C PHE A 79 11.29 3.94 -4.54
N TRP A 80 11.09 3.53 -5.80
CA TRP A 80 11.71 4.21 -6.94
C TRP A 80 11.10 5.59 -7.19
N ARG A 81 9.77 5.75 -7.03
CA ARG A 81 9.12 7.07 -7.07
C ARG A 81 9.75 8.03 -6.06
N LEU A 82 9.88 7.61 -4.80
CA LEU A 82 10.44 8.44 -3.74
C LEU A 82 11.91 8.80 -3.99
N LYS A 83 12.66 7.92 -4.67
CA LYS A 83 14.03 8.22 -5.10
C LYS A 83 14.06 9.29 -6.19
N ASP A 84 13.25 9.14 -7.22
CA ASP A 84 13.19 10.11 -8.34
C ASP A 84 12.75 11.50 -7.87
N GLU A 85 11.86 11.56 -6.88
CA GLU A 85 11.38 12.79 -6.26
C GLU A 85 12.33 13.33 -5.17
N ASN A 86 13.43 12.62 -4.87
CA ASN A 86 14.42 12.98 -3.86
C ASN A 86 13.86 13.18 -2.44
N ILE A 87 12.90 12.35 -2.03
CA ILE A 87 12.20 12.40 -0.73
C ILE A 87 12.29 11.07 0.04
N MET A 88 13.35 10.29 -0.19
CA MET A 88 13.47 8.95 0.40
C MET A 88 13.58 8.94 1.94
N PRO A 89 12.88 8.02 2.63
CA PRO A 89 13.04 7.79 4.08
C PRO A 89 14.44 7.23 4.41
N LYS A 90 14.82 7.18 5.68
CA LYS A 90 16.08 6.54 6.12
C LYS A 90 16.20 5.11 5.60
N LYS A 91 15.13 4.31 5.69
CA LYS A 91 15.07 2.98 5.09
C LYS A 91 13.63 2.62 4.72
N PHE A 92 13.46 2.04 3.54
CA PHE A 92 12.18 1.55 3.02
C PHE A 92 12.17 0.03 3.09
N PHE A 93 11.25 -0.53 3.85
CA PHE A 93 11.05 -1.96 4.03
C PHE A 93 9.83 -2.41 3.24
N GLU A 94 9.96 -3.54 2.56
CA GLU A 94 8.84 -4.25 1.96
C GLU A 94 8.73 -5.65 2.55
N VAL A 95 7.50 -6.08 2.80
CA VAL A 95 7.21 -7.43 3.30
C VAL A 95 6.15 -8.05 2.41
N ASP A 96 6.40 -9.28 1.96
CA ASP A 96 5.37 -10.10 1.28
C ASP A 96 5.71 -11.58 1.48
N PHE A 97 4.85 -12.48 1.00
CA PHE A 97 5.14 -13.91 1.01
C PHE A 97 6.47 -14.22 0.29
N PRO A 98 7.26 -15.19 0.76
CA PRO A 98 8.58 -15.51 0.22
C PRO A 98 8.64 -15.70 -1.30
N MET A 99 7.57 -16.21 -1.89
CA MET A 99 7.43 -16.44 -3.33
C MET A 99 7.23 -15.13 -4.13
N ILE A 100 6.46 -14.17 -3.60
CA ILE A 100 6.31 -12.84 -4.23
C ILE A 100 7.62 -12.08 -4.14
N VAL A 101 8.29 -12.17 -3.00
CA VAL A 101 9.62 -11.57 -2.78
C VAL A 101 10.66 -12.16 -3.72
N ALA A 102 10.74 -13.49 -3.84
CA ALA A 102 11.66 -14.15 -4.77
C ALA A 102 11.45 -13.66 -6.21
N ARG A 103 10.19 -13.50 -6.64
CA ARG A 103 9.83 -12.95 -7.96
C ARG A 103 10.27 -11.49 -8.12
N LYS A 104 10.00 -10.64 -7.13
CA LYS A 104 10.40 -9.22 -7.19
C LYS A 104 11.91 -9.07 -7.20
N ILE A 105 12.63 -9.83 -6.36
CA ILE A 105 14.09 -9.90 -6.34
C ILE A 105 14.65 -10.35 -7.69
N HIS A 106 14.05 -11.35 -8.34
CA HIS A 106 14.46 -11.77 -9.68
C HIS A 106 14.34 -10.63 -10.70
N HIS A 107 13.26 -9.86 -10.69
CA HIS A 107 13.11 -8.69 -11.55
C HIS A 107 14.15 -7.60 -11.23
N ILE A 108 14.35 -7.29 -9.95
CA ILE A 108 15.37 -6.31 -9.53
C ILE A 108 16.76 -6.72 -10.04
N LYS A 109 17.15 -7.99 -9.84
CA LYS A 109 18.45 -8.52 -10.29
C LYS A 109 18.64 -8.48 -11.81
N THR A 110 17.60 -8.80 -12.56
CA THR A 110 17.70 -8.98 -14.03
C THR A 110 17.45 -7.70 -14.83
N LYS A 111 17.00 -6.62 -14.19
CA LYS A 111 16.64 -5.37 -14.86
C LYS A 111 17.47 -4.21 -14.28
N PRO A 112 18.51 -3.73 -14.99
CA PRO A 112 19.34 -2.61 -14.52
C PRO A 112 18.58 -1.35 -14.10
N PRO A 113 17.46 -0.95 -14.75
CA PRO A 113 16.66 0.18 -14.29
C PRO A 113 16.08 0.02 -12.88
N LEU A 114 15.93 -1.22 -12.39
CA LEU A 114 15.49 -1.49 -11.02
C LEU A 114 16.68 -1.55 -10.05
N SER A 115 17.77 -2.25 -10.39
CA SER A 115 18.91 -2.45 -9.48
C SER A 115 19.80 -1.22 -9.33
N LYS A 116 20.03 -0.43 -10.38
CA LYS A 116 20.89 0.77 -10.32
C LYS A 116 20.47 1.76 -9.23
N PRO A 117 19.17 2.14 -9.13
CA PRO A 117 18.67 2.97 -8.04
C PRO A 117 19.03 2.48 -6.63
N LEU A 118 19.01 1.17 -6.39
CA LEU A 118 19.34 0.59 -5.08
C LEU A 118 20.85 0.70 -4.82
N ILE A 119 21.67 0.37 -5.81
CA ILE A 119 23.14 0.41 -5.71
C ILE A 119 23.63 1.84 -5.49
N GLU A 120 23.11 2.83 -6.21
CA GLU A 120 23.45 4.26 -6.04
C GLU A 120 23.18 4.78 -4.62
N THR A 121 22.31 4.10 -3.88
CA THR A 121 21.90 4.48 -2.53
C THR A 121 22.50 3.57 -1.45
N HIS A 122 23.40 2.67 -1.83
CA HIS A 122 24.07 1.74 -0.95
C HIS A 122 25.56 2.08 -0.84
N SER A 123 26.11 1.95 0.36
CA SER A 123 27.52 2.21 0.66
C SER A 123 28.49 1.21 0.03
N THR A 124 28.00 0.08 -0.49
CA THR A 124 28.82 -0.92 -1.16
C THR A 124 28.33 -1.21 -2.59
N ASP A 125 29.23 -1.69 -3.44
CA ASP A 125 28.92 -2.00 -4.85
C ASP A 125 28.06 -3.28 -5.03
N SER A 126 27.78 -4.02 -3.95
CA SER A 126 27.07 -5.30 -4.00
C SER A 126 25.91 -5.37 -3.01
N LEU A 127 24.72 -5.67 -3.51
CA LEU A 127 23.54 -5.90 -2.66
C LEU A 127 23.64 -7.25 -1.95
N LEU A 128 23.25 -7.30 -0.67
CA LEU A 128 23.11 -8.57 0.06
C LEU A 128 21.83 -9.26 -0.40
N LEU A 129 21.98 -10.43 -1.02
CA LEU A 129 20.90 -11.12 -1.72
C LEU A 129 20.78 -12.56 -1.24
N ASP A 130 19.62 -12.87 -0.68
CA ASP A 130 19.15 -14.23 -0.42
C ASP A 130 17.92 -14.52 -1.32
N GLY A 131 17.53 -15.78 -1.47
CA GLY A 131 16.36 -16.17 -2.27
C GLY A 131 15.05 -15.52 -1.80
N HIS A 132 14.99 -15.15 -0.51
CA HIS A 132 13.80 -14.58 0.13
C HIS A 132 14.05 -13.26 0.86
N SER A 133 15.22 -12.63 0.65
CA SER A 133 15.46 -11.28 1.15
C SER A 133 16.49 -10.54 0.31
N LEU A 134 16.37 -9.23 0.24
CA LEU A 134 17.37 -8.33 -0.34
C LEU A 134 17.51 -7.15 0.61
N ASP A 135 18.76 -6.84 0.97
CA ASP A 135 19.07 -5.73 1.87
C ASP A 135 20.09 -4.77 1.25
N SER A 136 19.89 -3.49 1.56
CA SER A 136 20.74 -2.35 1.23
C SER A 136 20.53 -1.26 2.29
N ASP A 137 21.30 -0.17 2.22
CA ASP A 137 21.23 0.89 3.23
C ASP A 137 19.87 1.59 3.26
N ARG A 138 19.21 1.71 2.10
CA ARG A 138 17.97 2.49 1.93
C ARG A 138 16.76 1.66 1.56
N TYR A 139 16.94 0.40 1.19
CA TYR A 139 15.86 -0.51 0.79
C TYR A 139 16.08 -1.92 1.31
N CYS A 140 15.03 -2.53 1.84
CA CYS A 140 15.00 -3.92 2.26
C CYS A 140 13.69 -4.57 1.79
N ILE A 141 13.74 -5.80 1.28
CA ILE A 141 12.56 -6.62 1.02
C ILE A 141 12.70 -7.98 1.70
N ILE A 142 11.65 -8.41 2.38
CA ILE A 142 11.65 -9.55 3.29
C ILE A 142 10.51 -10.50 2.95
N GLY A 143 10.85 -11.76 2.68
CA GLY A 143 9.89 -12.85 2.57
C GLY A 143 9.37 -13.29 3.93
N ALA A 144 8.15 -12.90 4.29
CA ALA A 144 7.51 -13.29 5.55
C ALA A 144 5.99 -13.42 5.41
N ASP A 145 5.39 -14.25 6.26
CA ASP A 145 3.95 -14.32 6.41
C ASP A 145 3.51 -13.32 7.49
N LEU A 146 2.69 -12.33 7.13
CA LEU A 146 2.20 -11.31 8.06
C LEU A 146 1.37 -11.90 9.22
N ARG A 147 0.91 -13.15 9.10
CA ARG A 147 0.14 -13.86 10.12
C ARG A 147 1.01 -14.53 11.19
N ASP A 148 2.33 -14.56 10.96
CA ASP A 148 3.36 -15.09 11.85
C ASP A 148 4.24 -13.95 12.37
N LEU A 149 3.71 -13.23 13.38
CA LEU A 149 4.34 -12.03 13.93
C LEU A 149 5.74 -12.26 14.53
N PRO A 150 5.99 -13.34 15.30
CA PRO A 150 7.34 -13.61 15.79
C PRO A 150 8.38 -13.71 14.66
N ALA A 151 8.05 -14.42 13.57
CA ALA A 151 8.94 -14.55 12.43
C ALA A 151 9.10 -13.23 11.65
N LEU A 152 8.04 -12.43 11.55
CA LEU A 152 8.09 -11.10 10.94
C LEU A 152 9.02 -10.16 11.73
N GLU A 153 8.85 -10.11 13.05
CA GLU A 153 9.63 -9.27 13.95
C GLU A 153 11.11 -9.64 13.94
N GLU A 154 11.43 -10.95 14.02
CA GLU A 154 12.81 -11.44 13.95
C GLU A 154 13.50 -10.95 12.67
N LYS A 155 12.83 -11.07 11.52
CA LYS A 155 13.39 -10.66 10.23
C LYS A 155 13.54 -9.15 10.12
N LEU A 156 12.56 -8.37 10.55
CA LEU A 156 12.67 -6.91 10.55
C LEU A 156 13.84 -6.45 11.45
N LYS A 157 14.00 -7.05 12.63
CA LYS A 157 15.14 -6.78 13.54
C LYS A 157 16.48 -7.16 12.91
N LYS A 158 16.55 -8.32 12.24
CA LYS A 158 17.75 -8.75 11.50
C LYS A 158 18.19 -7.70 10.47
N PHE A 159 17.23 -7.03 9.81
CA PHE A 159 17.50 -5.96 8.83
C PHE A 159 17.45 -4.55 9.43
N GLN A 160 17.60 -4.46 10.75
CA GLN A 160 17.82 -3.21 11.49
C GLN A 160 16.66 -2.21 11.41
N ILE A 161 15.41 -2.69 11.48
CA ILE A 161 14.28 -1.81 11.85
C ILE A 161 14.59 -1.14 13.20
N ASN A 162 14.41 0.18 13.31
CA ASN A 162 14.58 0.90 14.56
C ASN A 162 13.22 1.40 15.08
N PRO A 163 12.69 0.81 16.16
CA PRO A 163 11.42 1.26 16.76
C PRO A 163 11.43 2.70 17.28
N GLU A 164 12.60 3.28 17.54
CA GLU A 164 12.74 4.67 18.02
C GLU A 164 12.65 5.71 16.89
N LEU A 165 12.63 5.30 15.62
CA LEU A 165 12.41 6.21 14.50
C LEU A 165 10.91 6.31 14.17
N PRO A 166 10.41 7.50 13.77
CA PRO A 166 9.08 7.64 13.19
C PRO A 166 8.93 6.63 12.04
N THR A 167 7.90 5.79 12.10
CA THR A 167 7.73 4.71 11.14
C THR A 167 6.33 4.72 10.52
N LEU A 168 6.28 4.85 9.20
CA LEU A 168 5.04 4.74 8.43
C LEU A 168 4.82 3.29 7.98
N PHE A 169 3.67 2.72 8.32
CA PHE A 169 3.23 1.42 7.85
C PHE A 169 2.18 1.59 6.75
N LEU A 170 2.30 0.79 5.69
CA LEU A 170 1.36 0.77 4.57
C LEU A 170 0.72 -0.62 4.47
N SER A 171 -0.59 -0.64 4.30
CA SER A 171 -1.38 -1.81 3.90
C SER A 171 -2.34 -1.41 2.79
N GLU A 172 -2.10 -1.88 1.57
CA GLU A 172 -2.85 -1.46 0.39
C GLU A 172 -3.60 -2.65 -0.24
N CYS A 173 -4.83 -2.89 0.22
CA CYS A 173 -5.63 -4.12 0.05
C CYS A 173 -4.91 -5.35 0.60
N VAL A 174 -4.58 -5.38 1.89
CA VAL A 174 -3.83 -6.49 2.49
C VAL A 174 -4.53 -7.09 3.70
N LEU A 175 -4.97 -6.28 4.67
CA LEU A 175 -5.55 -6.81 5.89
C LEU A 175 -6.85 -7.59 5.66
N VAL A 176 -7.66 -7.19 4.68
CA VAL A 176 -8.89 -7.92 4.27
C VAL A 176 -8.65 -9.39 3.88
N TYR A 177 -7.43 -9.79 3.50
CA TYR A 177 -7.11 -11.17 3.13
C TYR A 177 -6.77 -12.08 4.32
N MET A 178 -6.62 -11.53 5.51
CA MET A 178 -6.40 -12.28 6.74
C MET A 178 -7.62 -12.19 7.65
N THR A 179 -7.75 -13.14 8.58
CA THR A 179 -8.86 -13.12 9.53
C THR A 179 -8.82 -11.86 10.40
N PRO A 180 -9.96 -11.39 10.92
CA PRO A 180 -10.00 -10.24 11.84
C PRO A 180 -9.03 -10.39 13.01
N GLU A 181 -8.92 -11.60 13.58
CA GLU A 181 -7.98 -11.90 14.67
C GLU A 181 -6.52 -11.65 14.27
N LYS A 182 -6.09 -12.16 13.10
CA LYS A 182 -4.70 -12.03 12.64
C LYS A 182 -4.34 -10.59 12.31
N SER A 183 -5.24 -9.88 11.64
CA SER A 183 -5.02 -8.46 11.35
C SER A 183 -5.00 -7.59 12.60
N SER A 184 -5.88 -7.85 13.56
CA SER A 184 -5.90 -7.11 14.82
C SER A 184 -4.61 -7.33 15.61
N LYS A 185 -4.08 -8.56 15.63
CA LYS A 185 -2.78 -8.85 16.26
C LYS A 185 -1.64 -8.07 15.60
N LEU A 186 -1.64 -7.96 14.27
CA LEU A 186 -0.64 -7.18 13.53
C LEU A 186 -0.75 -5.68 13.87
N LEU A 187 -1.97 -5.12 13.89
CA LEU A 187 -2.19 -3.71 14.25
C LEU A 187 -1.76 -3.39 15.69
N ASN A 188 -2.08 -4.27 16.64
CA ASN A 188 -1.65 -4.14 18.04
C ASN A 188 -0.12 -4.19 18.15
N TRP A 189 0.52 -5.18 17.51
CA TRP A 189 1.98 -5.32 17.53
C TRP A 189 2.68 -4.07 17.01
N VAL A 190 2.18 -3.47 15.92
CA VAL A 190 2.72 -2.19 15.42
C VAL A 190 2.55 -1.08 16.45
N ALA A 191 1.36 -0.89 17.00
CA ALA A 191 1.09 0.16 17.97
C ALA A 191 1.93 0.01 19.26
N ASP A 192 2.16 -1.23 19.71
CA ASP A 192 2.96 -1.53 20.89
C ASP A 192 4.46 -1.34 20.64
N THR A 193 4.93 -1.70 19.45
CA THR A 193 6.36 -1.69 19.12
C THR A 193 6.87 -0.30 18.76
N PHE A 194 6.07 0.52 18.06
CA PHE A 194 6.51 1.80 17.48
C PHE A 194 5.82 2.97 18.21
N PRO A 195 6.53 3.71 19.07
CA PRO A 195 5.93 4.81 19.83
C PRO A 195 5.58 6.05 19.00
N THR A 196 6.18 6.19 17.81
CA THR A 196 5.84 7.24 16.84
C THR A 196 5.65 6.58 15.49
N ALA A 197 4.39 6.45 15.09
CA ALA A 197 4.01 5.73 13.90
C ALA A 197 2.73 6.27 13.28
N MET A 198 2.65 6.10 11.97
CA MET A 198 1.43 6.24 11.19
C MET A 198 1.16 4.92 10.48
N PHE A 199 -0.10 4.51 10.37
CA PHE A 199 -0.51 3.34 9.60
C PHE A 199 -1.56 3.74 8.59
N ILE A 200 -1.28 3.57 7.30
CA ILE A 200 -2.24 3.79 6.22
C ILE A 200 -2.79 2.45 5.77
N ASN A 201 -4.11 2.31 5.82
CA ASN A 201 -4.85 1.15 5.34
C ASN A 201 -5.82 1.55 4.23
N TYR A 202 -5.63 1.01 3.04
CA TYR A 202 -6.61 1.08 1.95
C TYR A 202 -7.24 -0.29 1.79
N GLU A 203 -8.56 -0.41 1.93
CA GLU A 203 -9.30 -1.66 1.65
C GLU A 203 -10.80 -1.39 1.49
N GLN A 204 -11.60 -2.45 1.42
CA GLN A 204 -13.04 -2.35 1.29
C GLN A 204 -13.72 -1.70 2.51
N VAL A 205 -14.89 -1.11 2.27
CA VAL A 205 -15.80 -0.56 3.28
C VAL A 205 -17.25 -0.72 2.82
N ASN A 206 -18.22 -0.55 3.71
CA ASN A 206 -19.66 -0.62 3.40
C ASN A 206 -20.09 -1.97 2.81
N MET A 207 -19.41 -3.07 3.19
CA MET A 207 -19.61 -4.39 2.58
C MET A 207 -20.91 -5.11 2.97
N ASN A 208 -21.74 -4.51 3.83
CA ASN A 208 -22.99 -5.09 4.31
C ASN A 208 -24.20 -4.81 3.40
N ASP A 209 -24.07 -3.93 2.41
CA ASP A 209 -25.17 -3.61 1.49
C ASP A 209 -25.25 -4.58 0.30
N ARG A 210 -26.24 -4.37 -0.58
CA ARG A 210 -26.45 -5.24 -1.76
C ARG A 210 -25.25 -5.24 -2.72
N PHE A 211 -24.60 -4.10 -2.92
CA PHE A 211 -23.44 -3.99 -3.80
C PHE A 211 -22.23 -4.70 -3.18
N GLY A 212 -21.99 -4.51 -1.88
CA GLY A 212 -20.98 -5.22 -1.11
C GLY A 212 -21.12 -6.75 -1.22
N GLN A 213 -22.34 -7.28 -1.09
CA GLN A 213 -22.60 -8.72 -1.26
C GLN A 213 -22.27 -9.20 -2.68
N ILE A 214 -22.67 -8.46 -3.72
CA ILE A 214 -22.33 -8.76 -5.12
C ILE A 214 -20.81 -8.75 -5.33
N MET A 215 -20.12 -7.79 -4.72
CA MET A 215 -18.67 -7.69 -4.78
C MET A 215 -17.97 -8.89 -4.14
N ILE A 216 -18.44 -9.35 -2.98
CA ILE A 216 -17.93 -10.55 -2.30
C ILE A 216 -18.13 -11.78 -3.19
N GLU A 217 -19.33 -11.99 -3.72
CA GLU A 217 -19.64 -13.11 -4.61
C GLU A 217 -18.72 -13.11 -5.86
N ASN A 218 -18.51 -11.94 -6.46
CA ASN A 218 -17.64 -11.79 -7.63
C ASN A 218 -16.17 -12.13 -7.33
N LEU A 219 -15.66 -11.72 -6.16
CA LEU A 219 -14.30 -12.06 -5.74
C LEU A 219 -14.14 -13.54 -5.41
N GLN A 220 -15.14 -14.15 -4.74
CA GLN A 220 -15.15 -15.58 -4.46
C GLN A 220 -15.16 -16.42 -5.74
N ARG A 221 -15.92 -16.03 -6.77
CA ARG A 221 -15.90 -16.70 -8.09
C ARG A 221 -14.51 -16.66 -8.76
N ARG A 222 -13.68 -15.67 -8.41
CA ARG A 222 -12.29 -15.55 -8.86
C ARG A 222 -11.28 -16.20 -7.89
N GLN A 223 -11.76 -17.04 -6.97
CA GLN A 223 -10.94 -17.68 -5.93
C GLN A 223 -10.21 -16.68 -5.02
N CYS A 224 -10.77 -15.48 -4.86
CA CYS A 224 -10.29 -14.45 -3.96
C CYS A 224 -11.20 -14.39 -2.73
N ASN A 225 -10.81 -15.08 -1.66
CA ASN A 225 -11.56 -15.04 -0.40
C ASN A 225 -11.13 -13.83 0.46
N LEU A 226 -12.11 -13.06 0.93
CA LEU A 226 -11.91 -11.93 1.83
C LEU A 226 -12.12 -12.38 3.29
N ALA A 227 -11.09 -13.01 3.87
CA ALA A 227 -11.17 -13.57 5.22
C ALA A 227 -11.47 -12.54 6.32
N GLY A 228 -11.22 -11.26 6.06
CA GLY A 228 -11.45 -10.13 6.95
C GLY A 228 -12.61 -9.23 6.54
N VAL A 229 -13.54 -9.69 5.69
CA VAL A 229 -14.64 -8.82 5.21
C VAL A 229 -15.57 -8.36 6.33
N ASP A 230 -15.69 -9.15 7.41
CA ASP A 230 -16.57 -8.86 8.55
C ASP A 230 -16.22 -7.56 9.28
N VAL A 231 -14.98 -7.05 9.15
CA VAL A 231 -14.57 -5.76 9.73
C VAL A 231 -14.70 -4.58 8.76
N CYS A 232 -15.08 -4.84 7.50
CA CYS A 232 -15.23 -3.84 6.44
C CYS A 232 -16.68 -3.29 6.35
N GLN A 233 -17.36 -3.14 7.50
CA GLN A 233 -18.79 -2.81 7.54
C GLN A 233 -19.08 -1.34 7.30
N SER A 234 -18.24 -0.44 7.83
CA SER A 234 -18.39 1.01 7.73
C SER A 234 -17.06 1.72 7.99
N LEU A 235 -17.01 3.03 7.75
CA LEU A 235 -15.85 3.85 8.14
C LEU A 235 -15.63 3.81 9.66
N ASP A 236 -16.70 3.75 10.45
CA ASP A 236 -16.60 3.68 11.91
C ASP A 236 -16.04 2.33 12.37
N SER A 237 -16.42 1.21 11.73
CA SER A 237 -15.81 -0.09 12.05
C SER A 237 -14.33 -0.14 11.69
N GLN A 238 -13.93 0.54 10.60
CA GLN A 238 -12.52 0.69 10.25
C GLN A 238 -11.76 1.53 11.28
N LYS A 239 -12.33 2.65 11.76
CA LYS A 239 -11.70 3.47 12.81
C LYS A 239 -11.58 2.72 14.12
N GLU A 240 -12.67 2.09 14.57
CA GLU A 240 -12.73 1.38 15.85
C GLU A 240 -11.69 0.26 15.92
N ARG A 241 -11.47 -0.45 14.80
CA ARG A 241 -10.45 -1.51 14.72
C ARG A 241 -9.03 -1.01 15.04
N PHE A 242 -8.69 0.20 14.63
CA PHE A 242 -7.39 0.80 14.95
C PHE A 242 -7.36 1.35 16.38
N LEU A 243 -8.42 2.04 16.82
CA LEU A 243 -8.52 2.56 18.19
C LEU A 243 -8.43 1.42 19.23
N SER A 244 -9.19 0.35 19.03
CA SER A 244 -9.14 -0.87 19.84
C SER A 244 -7.78 -1.59 19.78
N ALA A 245 -6.95 -1.30 18.80
CA ALA A 245 -5.61 -1.86 18.64
C ALA A 245 -4.48 -0.97 19.21
N GLY A 246 -4.82 0.06 20.00
CA GLY A 246 -3.85 0.90 20.70
C GLY A 246 -3.35 2.13 19.93
N TRP A 247 -4.05 2.51 18.85
CA TRP A 247 -3.79 3.75 18.11
C TRP A 247 -4.51 4.94 18.77
N GLU A 248 -3.89 6.13 18.75
CA GLU A 248 -4.35 7.30 19.51
C GLU A 248 -5.40 8.12 18.73
N SER A 249 -5.20 8.26 17.42
CA SER A 249 -6.13 8.97 16.54
C SER A 249 -6.28 8.23 15.23
N VAL A 250 -7.49 8.24 14.67
CA VAL A 250 -7.81 7.52 13.44
C VAL A 250 -8.78 8.33 12.59
N ASN A 251 -8.42 8.53 11.33
CA ASN A 251 -9.27 9.13 10.31
C ASN A 251 -9.57 8.11 9.23
N ALA A 252 -10.74 8.21 8.61
CA ALA A 252 -11.09 7.37 7.48
C ALA A 252 -12.04 8.11 6.55
N LEU A 253 -11.80 7.97 5.24
CA LEU A 253 -12.62 8.51 4.17
C LEU A 253 -12.94 7.40 3.18
N ASP A 254 -14.17 7.35 2.67
CA ASP A 254 -14.47 6.55 1.50
C ASP A 254 -13.76 7.15 0.27
N MET A 255 -13.51 6.32 -0.75
CA MET A 255 -12.74 6.77 -1.91
C MET A 255 -13.52 7.75 -2.80
N MET A 256 -14.83 7.87 -2.65
CA MET A 256 -15.59 8.89 -3.38
C MET A 256 -15.33 10.27 -2.79
N THR A 257 -15.26 10.36 -1.45
CA THR A 257 -14.82 11.56 -0.74
C THR A 257 -13.39 11.93 -1.13
N VAL A 258 -12.45 10.95 -1.14
CA VAL A 258 -11.06 11.19 -1.59
C VAL A 258 -11.02 11.70 -3.03
N TYR A 259 -11.75 11.06 -3.95
CA TYR A 259 -11.80 11.44 -5.36
C TYR A 259 -12.31 12.87 -5.55
N SER A 260 -13.30 13.28 -4.75
CA SER A 260 -13.89 14.63 -4.77
C SER A 260 -12.95 15.71 -4.22
N MET A 261 -11.98 15.34 -3.39
CA MET A 261 -10.97 16.23 -2.82
C MET A 261 -9.74 16.42 -3.72
N LEU A 262 -9.61 15.64 -4.80
CA LEU A 262 -8.49 15.79 -5.74
C LEU A 262 -8.57 17.16 -6.46
N PRO A 263 -7.42 17.77 -6.82
CA PRO A 263 -7.40 19.02 -7.56
C PRO A 263 -8.22 18.91 -8.85
N TRP A 264 -9.11 19.88 -9.09
CA TRP A 264 -10.01 19.85 -10.24
C TRP A 264 -9.28 19.69 -11.57
N GLU A 265 -8.11 20.32 -11.73
CA GLU A 265 -7.31 20.20 -12.95
C GLU A 265 -6.84 18.77 -13.21
N ASP A 266 -6.50 18.03 -12.14
CA ASP A 266 -6.04 16.64 -12.23
C ASP A 266 -7.21 15.69 -12.50
N VAL A 267 -8.37 15.93 -11.87
CA VAL A 267 -9.62 15.21 -12.17
C VAL A 267 -10.03 15.47 -13.63
N ALA A 268 -10.06 16.72 -14.08
CA ALA A 268 -10.40 17.04 -15.47
C ALA A 268 -9.42 16.37 -16.46
N ARG A 269 -8.13 16.27 -16.11
CA ARG A 269 -7.13 15.57 -16.91
C ARG A 269 -7.44 14.08 -17.04
N ILE A 270 -7.68 13.37 -15.92
CA ILE A 270 -7.93 11.92 -15.98
C ILE A 270 -9.28 11.57 -16.59
N GLU A 271 -10.31 12.40 -16.41
CA GLU A 271 -11.63 12.15 -17.00
C GLU A 271 -11.63 12.26 -18.54
N ARG A 272 -10.69 13.00 -19.12
CA ARG A 272 -10.51 13.09 -20.58
C ARG A 272 -9.79 11.90 -21.21
N LEU A 273 -9.15 11.05 -20.40
CA LEU A 273 -8.41 9.89 -20.92
C LEU A 273 -9.35 8.82 -21.50
N GLU A 274 -10.50 8.62 -20.85
CA GLU A 274 -11.47 7.60 -21.22
C GLU A 274 -12.89 8.10 -20.94
N PHE A 275 -13.78 7.89 -21.92
CA PHE A 275 -15.21 8.13 -21.77
C PHE A 275 -15.81 7.15 -20.76
N LEU A 276 -16.59 7.67 -19.81
CA LEU A 276 -17.34 6.91 -18.82
C LEU A 276 -18.81 7.30 -18.93
N ASP A 277 -19.65 6.37 -19.37
CA ASP A 277 -21.10 6.57 -19.52
C ASP A 277 -21.82 6.43 -18.16
N GLU A 278 -21.53 5.33 -17.45
CA GLU A 278 -22.16 4.96 -16.17
C GLU A 278 -21.41 5.56 -14.97
N LYS A 279 -21.69 6.82 -14.63
CA LYS A 279 -21.08 7.48 -13.46
C LYS A 279 -21.53 6.87 -12.14
N GLU A 280 -22.73 6.29 -12.09
CA GLU A 280 -23.30 5.63 -10.92
C GLU A 280 -22.44 4.44 -10.49
N LEU A 281 -21.91 3.67 -11.45
CA LEU A 281 -21.05 2.52 -11.16
C LEU A 281 -19.73 2.94 -10.51
N LEU A 282 -19.13 4.04 -11.00
CA LEU A 282 -17.93 4.62 -10.36
C LEU A 282 -18.23 5.08 -8.93
N HIS A 283 -19.34 5.80 -8.71
CA HIS A 283 -19.74 6.23 -7.37
C HIS A 283 -19.92 5.03 -6.43
N GLN A 284 -20.66 4.01 -6.85
CA GLN A 284 -20.85 2.79 -6.06
C GLN A 284 -19.52 2.11 -5.74
N LEU A 285 -18.63 1.96 -6.73
CA LEU A 285 -17.32 1.36 -6.52
C LEU A 285 -16.49 2.16 -5.51
N LEU A 286 -16.43 3.48 -5.65
CA LEU A 286 -15.63 4.33 -4.77
C LEU A 286 -16.20 4.42 -3.34
N GLN A 287 -17.51 4.30 -3.16
CA GLN A 287 -18.14 4.22 -1.84
C GLN A 287 -17.88 2.89 -1.12
N HIS A 288 -17.38 1.87 -1.82
CA HIS A 288 -17.07 0.54 -1.27
C HIS A 288 -15.58 0.29 -1.03
N TYR A 289 -14.76 1.34 -1.15
CA TYR A 289 -13.38 1.35 -0.70
C TYR A 289 -13.16 2.55 0.23
N CYS A 290 -12.23 2.42 1.16
CA CYS A 290 -11.81 3.51 2.01
C CYS A 290 -10.28 3.60 2.09
N ILE A 291 -9.82 4.78 2.48
CA ILE A 291 -8.49 4.97 3.03
C ILE A 291 -8.65 5.39 4.49
N CYS A 292 -7.99 4.67 5.37
CA CYS A 292 -7.93 4.91 6.81
C CYS A 292 -6.48 5.19 7.18
N TRP A 293 -6.25 6.18 8.04
CA TRP A 293 -4.94 6.38 8.63
C TRP A 293 -5.04 6.56 10.13
N ALA A 294 -4.22 5.80 10.84
CA ALA A 294 -4.10 5.81 12.28
C ALA A 294 -2.75 6.38 12.68
N VAL A 295 -2.70 7.10 13.78
CA VAL A 295 -1.48 7.75 14.29
C VAL A 295 -1.31 7.47 15.78
N LYS A 296 -0.05 7.30 16.16
CA LYS A 296 0.45 7.33 17.53
C LYS A 296 1.70 8.22 17.52
N ASP A 297 1.71 9.33 18.25
CA ASP A 297 2.72 10.39 18.04
C ASP A 297 3.40 10.82 19.35
N LYS A 298 4.17 9.91 19.95
CA LYS A 298 4.94 10.21 21.17
C LYS A 298 5.94 11.36 20.98
N LEU A 299 6.48 11.55 19.77
CA LEU A 299 7.43 12.62 19.47
C LEU A 299 6.74 13.98 19.18
N SER A 300 5.40 14.03 19.15
CA SER A 300 4.62 15.24 18.89
C SER A 300 5.02 15.94 17.59
N LEU A 301 5.29 15.17 16.54
CA LEU A 301 5.64 15.67 15.20
C LEU A 301 4.42 16.31 14.48
N GLY A 302 3.24 16.23 15.11
CA GLY A 302 1.99 16.70 14.54
C GLY A 302 1.49 15.74 13.47
N GLU A 303 1.78 14.45 13.61
CA GLU A 303 1.31 13.41 12.68
C GLU A 303 -0.22 13.29 12.73
N ALA A 304 -0.85 13.58 13.88
CA ALA A 304 -2.30 13.61 14.04
C ALA A 304 -3.00 14.75 13.24
N SER A 305 -2.23 15.69 12.68
CA SER A 305 -2.74 16.76 11.80
C SER A 305 -2.66 16.45 10.31
N ILE A 306 -2.16 15.25 9.97
CA ILE A 306 -2.13 14.72 8.59
C ILE A 306 -3.54 14.27 8.20
#